data_AF-X1RRX1-F1
#
_entry.id   AF-X1RRX1-F1
#
_cell.length_a   1.000
_cell.length_b   1.000
_cell.length_c   1.000
_cell.angle_alpha   90.00
_cell.angle_beta   90.00
_cell.angle_gamma   90.00
#
_symmetry.space_group_name_H-M   'P 1'
#
loop_
_entity.id
_entity.type
_entity.pdbx_description
1 polymer ?
#
loop_
_entity_poly.entity_id
_entity_poly.type
_entity_poly.pdbx_seq_one_letter_code
_entity_poly.pdbx_strand_id
1 'polypeptide(L)'
;KLCNVDPDFLIVRSKDTSIKTQLNLEYEQKPFEYGSCWFQGREMNLDEVKAYALLIYLSAGDVFLGDDLGTLNNTGINLIKKVLETPLANSAIPVDLFAGHDTLPGKWVAEEKDFWFIGIFNWEEDTANISVDLQELGIKEYTSIESFWEKKKIFPGEKIINISLKPRSCEGLRINKLSSGV
;
A
#
# COMPACT_ATOMS: atom_id res chain seq x y z
N LYS A 1 11.44 16.35 0.91
CA LYS A 1 10.70 15.09 0.83
C LYS A 1 9.28 15.38 1.32
N LEU A 2 8.24 14.98 0.58
CA LEU A 2 6.84 15.40 0.81
C LEU A 2 6.24 14.87 2.13
N CYS A 3 6.80 13.79 2.69
CA CYS A 3 6.28 13.10 3.89
C CYS A 3 7.22 13.19 5.12
N ASN A 4 8.05 14.23 5.23
CA ASN A 4 9.09 14.32 6.26
C ASN A 4 8.72 15.20 7.47
N VAL A 5 7.52 15.78 7.50
CA VAL A 5 7.20 16.86 8.46
C VAL A 5 6.21 16.40 9.53
N ASP A 6 5.28 15.51 9.19
CA ASP A 6 4.29 14.98 10.13
C ASP A 6 4.30 13.44 10.12
N PRO A 7 4.25 12.81 11.31
CA PRO A 7 4.17 11.37 11.42
C PRO A 7 2.78 10.87 11.02
N ASP A 8 2.75 9.75 10.30
CA ASP A 8 1.52 9.13 9.84
C ASP A 8 0.98 8.12 10.86
N PHE A 9 -0.34 8.01 10.97
CA PHE A 9 -0.98 7.01 11.83
C PHE A 9 -1.24 5.72 11.04
N LEU A 10 -0.58 4.63 11.40
CA LEU A 10 -0.96 3.31 10.91
C LEU A 10 -2.15 2.78 11.72
N ILE A 11 -3.28 2.65 11.03
CA ILE A 11 -4.51 2.06 11.54
C ILE A 11 -4.87 0.90 10.61
N VAL A 12 -4.88 -0.31 11.15
CA VAL A 12 -5.24 -1.53 10.44
C VAL A 12 -6.54 -2.14 10.94
N ARG A 13 -7.17 -1.63 12.00
CA ARG A 13 -8.43 -2.16 12.51
C ARG A 13 -9.55 -2.11 11.46
N SER A 14 -10.16 -3.27 11.25
CA SER A 14 -11.35 -3.50 10.44
C SER A 14 -12.08 -4.73 10.95
N LYS A 15 -13.24 -5.02 10.35
CA LYS A 15 -14.00 -6.25 10.62
C LYS A 15 -13.17 -7.52 10.38
N ASP A 16 -12.15 -7.45 9.53
CA ASP A 16 -11.30 -8.57 9.14
C ASP A 16 -10.03 -8.69 10.01
N THR A 17 -9.63 -7.64 10.72
CA THR A 17 -8.33 -7.54 11.43
C THR A 17 -8.46 -7.34 12.94
N SER A 18 -9.66 -7.09 13.45
CA SER A 18 -9.95 -6.97 14.87
C SER A 18 -10.82 -8.12 15.38
N ILE A 19 -10.72 -8.42 16.68
CA ILE A 19 -11.66 -9.32 17.37
C ILE A 19 -12.90 -8.58 17.88
N LYS A 20 -12.87 -7.23 17.93
CA LYS A 20 -13.99 -6.41 18.38
C LYS A 20 -15.05 -6.35 17.28
N THR A 21 -16.31 -6.51 17.67
CA THR A 21 -17.47 -6.29 16.80
C THR A 21 -17.76 -4.81 16.56
N GLN A 22 -17.43 -3.96 17.54
CA GLN A 22 -17.54 -2.52 17.45
C GLN A 22 -16.13 -1.91 17.47
N LEU A 23 -15.70 -1.36 16.34
CA LEU A 23 -14.35 -0.82 16.18
C LEU A 23 -14.20 0.59 16.78
N ASN A 24 -15.29 1.35 16.85
CA ASN A 24 -15.37 2.65 17.49
C ASN A 24 -16.36 2.58 18.67
N LEU A 25 -15.86 2.63 19.90
CA LEU A 25 -16.69 2.46 21.10
C LEU A 25 -17.71 3.59 21.30
N GLU A 26 -17.37 4.81 20.90
CA GLU A 26 -18.22 5.99 21.12
C GLU A 26 -19.32 6.18 20.06
N TYR A 27 -19.23 5.49 18.92
CA TYR A 27 -20.10 5.75 17.77
C TYR A 27 -20.64 4.45 17.17
N GLU A 28 -21.94 4.44 16.92
CA GLU A 28 -22.58 3.41 16.11
C GLU A 28 -22.36 3.69 14.63
N GLN A 29 -22.03 2.65 13.87
CA GLN A 29 -21.91 2.72 12.42
C GLN A 29 -23.27 3.06 11.80
N LYS A 30 -23.33 4.15 11.02
CA LYS A 30 -24.51 4.56 10.25
C LYS A 30 -24.20 4.54 8.76
N PRO A 31 -25.19 4.26 7.89
CA PRO A 31 -25.03 4.44 6.45
C PRO A 31 -24.58 5.85 6.11
N PHE A 32 -23.85 6.00 5.01
CA PHE A 32 -23.40 7.32 4.55
C PHE A 32 -24.58 8.15 4.06
N GLU A 33 -24.69 9.38 4.58
CA GLU A 33 -25.61 10.40 4.08
C GLU A 33 -24.83 11.68 3.73
N TYR A 34 -25.17 12.30 2.59
CA TYR A 34 -24.51 13.53 2.16
C TYR A 34 -24.81 14.68 3.12
N GLY A 35 -23.77 15.42 3.53
CA GLY A 35 -23.88 16.52 4.50
C GLY A 35 -23.92 16.09 5.98
N SER A 36 -23.74 14.79 6.24
CA SER A 36 -23.67 14.26 7.60
C SER A 36 -22.23 14.28 8.15
N CYS A 37 -22.04 13.70 9.34
CA CYS A 37 -20.76 13.66 10.04
C CYS A 37 -19.76 12.64 9.47
N TRP A 38 -18.46 12.90 9.66
CA TRP A 38 -17.33 12.13 9.11
C TRP A 38 -17.23 10.66 9.56
N PHE A 39 -17.98 10.25 10.59
CA PHE A 39 -18.03 8.87 11.10
C PHE A 39 -19.14 8.01 10.46
N GLN A 40 -19.85 8.52 9.44
CA GLN A 40 -20.82 7.74 8.69
C GLN A 40 -20.19 7.03 7.48
N GLY A 41 -20.80 5.91 7.10
CA GLY A 41 -20.34 5.06 6.02
C GLY A 41 -19.90 3.69 6.51
N ARG A 42 -19.56 2.85 5.52
CA ARG A 42 -19.02 1.53 5.83
C ARG A 42 -17.58 1.66 6.34
N GLU A 43 -17.20 0.74 7.20
CA GLU A 43 -15.81 0.55 7.60
C GLU A 43 -14.98 0.03 6.41
N MET A 44 -13.67 0.24 6.49
CA MET A 44 -12.74 -0.32 5.52
C MET A 44 -12.80 -1.85 5.54
N ASN A 45 -12.72 -2.46 4.37
CA ASN A 45 -12.47 -3.90 4.24
C ASN A 45 -10.96 -4.20 4.28
N LEU A 46 -10.59 -5.47 4.31
CA LEU A 46 -9.17 -5.87 4.32
C LEU A 46 -8.33 -5.31 3.16
N ASP A 47 -8.89 -5.22 1.95
CA ASP A 47 -8.15 -4.73 0.77
C ASP A 47 -7.87 -3.22 0.88
N GLU A 48 -8.83 -2.45 1.41
CA GLU A 48 -8.66 -1.02 1.72
C GLU A 48 -7.68 -0.79 2.88
N VAL A 49 -7.70 -1.65 3.91
CA VAL A 49 -6.70 -1.61 4.99
C VAL A 49 -5.30 -1.84 4.43
N LYS A 50 -5.13 -2.82 3.53
CA LYS A 50 -3.85 -3.05 2.85
C LYS A 50 -3.44 -1.84 2.02
N ALA A 51 -4.35 -1.25 1.26
CA ALA A 51 -4.08 -0.05 0.48
C ALA A 51 -3.60 1.10 1.37
N TYR A 52 -4.29 1.37 2.47
CA TYR A 52 -3.86 2.39 3.43
C TYR A 52 -2.49 2.08 4.03
N ALA A 53 -2.27 0.84 4.49
CA ALA A 53 -1.00 0.40 5.06
C ALA A 53 0.17 0.51 4.06
N LEU A 54 -0.08 0.21 2.77
CA LEU A 54 0.93 0.38 1.72
C LEU A 54 1.24 1.86 1.46
N LEU A 55 0.23 2.73 1.50
CA LEU A 55 0.44 4.17 1.36
C LEU A 55 1.32 4.72 2.49
N ILE A 56 1.06 4.30 3.74
CA ILE A 56 1.92 4.64 4.88
C ILE A 56 3.33 4.07 4.70
N TYR A 57 3.47 2.83 4.24
CA TYR A 57 4.77 2.23 3.94
C TYR A 57 5.58 3.04 2.91
N LEU A 58 4.93 3.49 1.84
CA LEU A 58 5.53 4.26 0.76
C LEU A 58 5.96 5.67 1.19
N SER A 59 5.38 6.22 2.26
CA SER A 59 5.79 7.52 2.81
C SER A 59 7.25 7.53 3.27
N ALA A 60 7.75 6.36 3.72
CA ALA A 60 9.04 6.19 4.40
C ALA A 60 9.24 7.18 5.59
N GLY A 61 8.15 7.62 6.20
CA GLY A 61 8.13 8.55 7.32
C GLY A 61 8.05 7.86 8.68
N ASP A 62 7.96 8.67 9.73
CA ASP A 62 7.68 8.18 11.08
C ASP A 62 6.24 7.67 11.16
N VAL A 63 6.05 6.52 11.81
CA VAL A 63 4.75 5.85 11.90
C VAL A 63 4.32 5.73 13.36
N PHE A 64 3.13 6.25 13.68
CA PHE A 64 2.46 6.01 14.95
C PHE A 64 1.40 4.91 14.81
N LEU A 65 1.41 3.95 15.73
CA LEU A 65 0.35 2.94 15.80
C LEU A 65 -0.90 3.55 16.44
N GLY A 66 -1.95 3.71 15.64
CA GLY A 66 -3.23 4.29 16.09
C GLY A 66 -4.24 3.28 16.62
N ASP A 67 -3.88 2.00 16.66
CA ASP A 67 -4.77 0.91 17.08
C ASP A 67 -4.59 0.49 18.54
N ASP A 68 -5.70 0.02 19.11
CA ASP A 68 -5.68 -0.79 20.33
C ASP A 68 -5.13 -2.19 20.00
N LEU A 69 -3.81 -2.34 20.11
CA LEU A 69 -3.08 -3.56 19.74
C LEU A 69 -3.59 -4.82 20.44
N GLY A 70 -4.15 -4.69 21.65
CA GLY A 70 -4.71 -5.81 22.41
C GLY A 70 -5.95 -6.44 21.78
N THR A 71 -6.50 -5.80 20.74
CA THR A 71 -7.77 -6.18 20.09
C THR A 71 -7.60 -6.53 18.63
N LEU A 72 -6.38 -6.50 18.12
CA LEU A 72 -6.08 -6.97 16.79
C LEU A 72 -5.99 -8.50 16.80
N ASN A 73 -6.56 -9.12 15.78
CA ASN A 73 -6.36 -10.54 15.52
C ASN A 73 -5.01 -10.77 14.81
N ASN A 74 -4.68 -12.03 14.52
CA ASN A 74 -3.41 -12.37 13.86
C ASN A 74 -3.23 -11.68 12.50
N THR A 75 -4.30 -11.47 11.74
CA THR A 75 -4.27 -10.76 10.45
C THR A 75 -3.81 -9.31 10.66
N GLY A 76 -4.42 -8.59 11.61
CA GLY A 76 -4.04 -7.21 11.93
C GLY A 76 -2.59 -7.08 12.42
N ILE A 77 -2.20 -7.95 13.34
CA ILE A 77 -0.81 -7.96 13.86
C ILE A 77 0.20 -8.26 12.76
N ASN A 78 -0.11 -9.20 11.85
CA ASN A 78 0.79 -9.53 10.74
C ASN A 78 0.89 -8.39 9.72
N LEU A 79 -0.18 -7.62 9.49
CA LEU A 79 -0.13 -6.42 8.64
C LEU A 79 0.80 -5.34 9.24
N ILE A 80 0.67 -5.05 10.54
CA ILE A 80 1.57 -4.10 11.21
C ILE A 80 3.02 -4.56 11.10
N LYS A 81 3.29 -5.83 11.43
CA LYS A 81 4.63 -6.41 11.28
C LYS A 81 5.15 -6.26 9.87
N LYS A 82 4.30 -6.51 8.87
CA LYS A 82 4.70 -6.46 7.47
C LYS A 82 5.15 -5.06 7.03
N VAL A 83 4.48 -4.01 7.48
CA VAL A 83 4.84 -2.61 7.21
C VAL A 83 6.13 -2.22 7.94
N LEU A 84 6.32 -2.69 9.18
CA LEU A 84 7.43 -2.26 10.04
C LEU A 84 8.71 -3.10 9.91
N GLU A 85 8.64 -4.35 9.43
CA GLU A 85 9.79 -5.27 9.39
C GLU A 85 10.92 -4.78 8.48
N THR A 86 10.58 -4.18 7.35
CA THR A 86 11.55 -3.72 6.34
C THR A 86 11.16 -2.34 5.83
N PRO A 87 11.34 -1.27 6.63
CA PRO A 87 10.95 0.08 6.21
C PRO A 87 11.78 0.54 5.01
N LEU A 88 11.20 1.43 4.21
CA LEU A 88 11.92 2.15 3.15
C LEU A 88 12.78 3.25 3.78
N ALA A 89 13.94 3.52 3.20
CA ALA A 89 14.78 4.67 3.56
C ALA A 89 14.40 5.93 2.76
N ASN A 90 13.79 5.73 1.59
CA ASN A 90 13.36 6.79 0.70
C ASN A 90 11.85 6.73 0.44
N SER A 91 11.19 7.89 0.57
CA SER A 91 9.79 8.04 0.21
C SER A 91 9.61 7.75 -1.28
N ALA A 92 8.53 7.06 -1.61
CA ALA A 92 8.14 6.83 -2.98
C ALA A 92 7.67 8.13 -3.65
N ILE A 93 7.88 8.22 -4.97
CA ILE A 93 7.38 9.31 -5.81
C ILE A 93 6.27 8.79 -6.72
N PRO A 94 5.19 9.56 -6.95
CA PRO A 94 4.17 9.18 -7.91
C PRO A 94 4.72 9.34 -9.33
N VAL A 95 4.53 8.33 -10.18
CA VAL A 95 5.09 8.31 -11.55
C VAL A 95 4.01 8.52 -12.62
N ASP A 96 2.74 8.56 -12.23
CA ASP A 96 1.59 8.71 -13.12
C ASP A 96 0.69 9.91 -12.76
N LEU A 97 1.22 10.89 -12.02
CA LEU A 97 0.48 12.07 -11.53
C LEU A 97 -0.24 12.86 -12.66
N PHE A 98 0.27 12.79 -13.90
CA PHE A 98 -0.28 13.51 -15.05
C PHE A 98 -0.88 12.58 -16.11
N ALA A 99 -1.15 11.32 -15.77
CA ALA A 99 -1.70 10.35 -16.72
C ALA A 99 -3.20 10.59 -17.02
N GLY A 100 -3.92 11.30 -16.15
CA GLY A 100 -5.34 11.61 -16.31
C GLY A 100 -5.72 12.96 -15.70
N HIS A 101 -6.81 13.54 -16.19
CA HIS A 101 -7.45 14.70 -15.56
C HIS A 101 -8.22 14.22 -14.32
N ASP A 102 -7.98 14.85 -13.16
CA ASP A 102 -8.63 14.57 -11.87
C ASP A 102 -8.46 13.13 -11.33
N THR A 103 -7.44 12.40 -11.77
CA THR A 103 -7.13 11.05 -11.29
C THR A 103 -6.08 11.07 -10.18
N LEU A 104 -6.31 10.33 -9.10
CA LEU A 104 -5.29 10.07 -8.10
C LEU A 104 -4.15 9.21 -8.69
N PRO A 105 -2.89 9.45 -8.35
CA PRO A 105 -1.77 8.64 -8.83
C PRO A 105 -1.90 7.19 -8.35
N GLY A 106 -1.91 6.25 -9.28
CA GLY A 106 -2.02 4.81 -9.01
C GLY A 106 -0.68 4.12 -8.90
N LYS A 107 0.41 4.75 -9.34
CA LYS A 107 1.75 4.14 -9.38
C LYS A 107 2.77 4.98 -8.64
N TRP A 108 3.49 4.34 -7.74
CA TRP A 108 4.48 4.97 -6.88
C TRP A 108 5.77 4.18 -6.90
N VAL A 109 6.91 4.85 -6.97
CA VAL A 109 8.23 4.21 -7.02
C VAL A 109 9.14 4.78 -5.94
N ALA A 110 9.69 3.91 -5.10
CA ALA A 110 10.81 4.22 -4.22
C ALA A 110 12.07 3.52 -4.73
N GLU A 111 13.17 4.26 -4.82
CA GLU A 111 14.48 3.69 -5.10
C GLU A 111 15.27 3.51 -3.80
N GLU A 112 15.67 2.26 -3.54
CA GLU A 112 16.51 1.88 -2.42
C GLU A 112 17.89 1.46 -2.93
N LYS A 113 18.84 1.27 -2.00
CA LYS A 113 20.21 0.87 -2.36
C LYS A 113 20.24 -0.44 -3.15
N ASP A 114 19.53 -1.45 -2.67
CA ASP A 114 19.62 -2.84 -3.16
C ASP A 114 18.35 -3.30 -3.91
N PHE A 115 17.31 -2.47 -3.97
CA PHE A 115 16.06 -2.77 -4.65
C PHE A 115 15.33 -1.51 -5.10
N TRP A 116 14.35 -1.68 -5.98
CA TRP A 116 13.27 -0.70 -6.18
C TRP A 116 11.99 -1.25 -5.53
N PHE A 117 11.14 -0.36 -5.05
CA PHE A 117 9.83 -0.71 -4.55
C PHE A 117 8.77 0.01 -5.38
N ILE A 118 7.79 -0.73 -5.89
CA ILE A 118 6.69 -0.16 -6.68
C ILE A 118 5.39 -0.40 -5.92
N GLY A 119 4.68 0.67 -5.57
CA GLY A 119 3.31 0.61 -5.08
C GLY A 119 2.32 0.82 -6.22
N ILE A 120 1.30 -0.04 -6.29
CA ILE A 120 0.28 -0.03 -7.34
C ILE A 120 -1.09 -0.05 -6.68
N PHE A 121 -1.94 0.90 -7.05
CA PHE A 121 -3.26 1.10 -6.46
C PHE A 121 -4.34 1.09 -7.52
N ASN A 122 -5.45 0.43 -7.20
CA ASN A 122 -6.71 0.61 -7.89
C ASN A 122 -7.63 1.45 -7.00
N TRP A 123 -7.80 2.72 -7.34
CA TRP A 123 -8.69 3.64 -6.62
C TRP A 123 -10.16 3.50 -7.04
N GLU A 124 -10.41 2.76 -8.12
CA GLU A 124 -11.74 2.64 -8.72
C GLU A 124 -12.63 1.64 -7.97
N GLU A 125 -13.93 1.74 -8.26
CA GLU A 125 -14.97 0.84 -7.76
C GLU A 125 -15.06 -0.48 -8.54
N ASP A 126 -14.37 -0.59 -9.66
CA ASP A 126 -14.33 -1.76 -10.53
C ASP A 126 -12.93 -2.41 -10.54
N THR A 127 -12.86 -3.68 -10.93
CA THR A 127 -11.59 -4.38 -11.13
C THR A 127 -10.78 -3.69 -12.23
N ALA A 128 -9.50 -3.42 -11.97
CA ALA A 128 -8.60 -2.79 -12.92
C ALA A 128 -7.44 -3.71 -13.30
N ASN A 129 -7.09 -3.71 -14.59
CA ASN A 129 -5.86 -4.35 -15.07
C ASN A 129 -4.82 -3.26 -15.29
N ILE A 130 -3.77 -3.27 -14.48
CA ILE A 130 -2.72 -2.24 -14.48
C ILE A 130 -1.44 -2.85 -15.01
N SER A 131 -0.87 -2.20 -16.03
CA SER A 131 0.42 -2.54 -16.62
C SER A 131 1.51 -1.62 -16.09
N VAL A 132 2.64 -2.20 -15.70
CA VAL A 132 3.84 -1.48 -15.24
C VAL A 132 4.99 -1.84 -16.17
N ASP A 133 5.44 -0.89 -16.98
CA ASP A 133 6.63 -1.04 -17.82
C ASP A 133 7.87 -0.65 -17.00
N LEU A 134 8.71 -1.63 -16.70
CA LEU A 134 9.93 -1.43 -15.92
C LEU A 134 10.93 -0.53 -16.65
N GLN A 135 10.96 -0.53 -17.98
CA GLN A 135 11.88 0.30 -18.76
C GLN A 135 11.50 1.78 -18.68
N GLU A 136 10.20 2.09 -18.71
CA GLU A 136 9.70 3.46 -18.52
C GLU A 136 10.06 4.01 -17.14
N LEU A 137 10.13 3.13 -16.13
CA LEU A 137 10.58 3.47 -14.78
C LEU A 137 12.11 3.51 -14.61
N GLY A 138 12.87 3.30 -15.69
CA GLY A 138 14.34 3.28 -15.66
C GLY A 138 14.94 1.98 -15.10
N ILE A 139 14.12 0.97 -14.82
CA ILE A 139 14.53 -0.33 -14.27
C ILE A 139 14.87 -1.28 -15.42
N LYS A 140 16.17 -1.41 -15.71
CA LYS A 140 16.66 -2.23 -16.84
C LYS A 140 17.17 -3.61 -16.44
N GLU A 141 17.81 -3.70 -15.28
CA GLU A 141 18.47 -4.92 -14.80
C GLU A 141 18.06 -5.21 -13.37
N TYR A 142 17.57 -6.42 -13.12
CA TYR A 142 17.09 -6.89 -11.82
C TYR A 142 17.23 -8.41 -11.71
N THR A 143 17.28 -8.91 -10.47
CA THR A 143 17.49 -10.34 -10.18
C THR A 143 16.18 -11.08 -9.88
N SER A 144 15.25 -10.43 -9.20
CA SER A 144 13.93 -10.98 -8.92
C SER A 144 12.91 -9.88 -8.63
N ILE A 145 11.63 -10.24 -8.77
CA ILE A 145 10.49 -9.42 -8.38
C ILE A 145 9.71 -10.22 -7.34
N GLU A 146 9.32 -9.59 -6.25
CA GLU A 146 8.60 -10.25 -5.15
C GLU A 146 7.35 -9.44 -4.80
N SER A 147 6.19 -10.10 -4.73
CA SER A 147 4.97 -9.47 -4.19
C SER A 147 5.21 -9.08 -2.73
N PHE A 148 4.82 -7.87 -2.38
CA PHE A 148 4.93 -7.38 -1.03
C PHE A 148 4.03 -8.20 -0.12
N TRP A 149 2.75 -8.36 -0.44
CA TRP A 149 1.81 -9.04 0.45
C TRP A 149 2.07 -10.54 0.58
N GLU A 150 2.29 -11.24 -0.53
CA GLU A 150 2.34 -12.72 -0.54
C GLU A 150 3.76 -13.29 -0.63
N LYS A 151 4.79 -12.45 -0.79
CA LYS A 151 6.20 -12.85 -1.02
C LYS A 151 6.37 -13.83 -2.20
N LYS A 152 5.42 -13.87 -3.14
CA LYS A 152 5.49 -14.67 -4.36
C LYS A 152 6.58 -14.09 -5.28
N LYS A 153 7.50 -14.94 -5.74
CA LYS A 153 8.60 -14.55 -6.63
C LYS A 153 8.20 -14.66 -8.10
N ILE A 154 8.51 -13.63 -8.87
CA ILE A 154 8.47 -13.60 -10.34
C ILE A 154 9.92 -13.46 -10.82
N PHE A 155 10.30 -14.32 -11.76
CA PHE A 155 11.68 -14.39 -12.28
C PHE A 155 11.89 -13.40 -13.43
N PRO A 156 13.14 -12.95 -13.65
CA PRO A 156 13.46 -11.98 -14.69
C PRO A 156 13.09 -12.46 -16.10
N GLY A 157 12.54 -11.56 -16.91
CA GLY A 157 12.11 -11.84 -18.29
C GLY A 157 10.92 -10.99 -18.75
N GLU A 158 10.05 -10.61 -17.82
CA GLU A 158 8.91 -9.73 -18.11
C GLU A 158 9.32 -8.26 -17.95
N LYS A 159 9.37 -7.52 -19.06
CA LYS A 159 9.58 -6.07 -19.05
C LYS A 159 8.33 -5.30 -18.60
N ILE A 160 7.16 -5.86 -18.89
CA ILE A 160 5.86 -5.30 -18.55
C ILE A 160 5.18 -6.28 -17.60
N ILE A 161 4.89 -5.81 -16.40
CA ILE A 161 4.18 -6.57 -15.37
C ILE A 161 2.70 -6.20 -15.48
N ASN A 162 1.84 -7.20 -15.62
CA ASN A 162 0.39 -7.01 -15.66
C ASN A 162 -0.23 -7.53 -14.37
N ILE A 163 -0.95 -6.66 -13.66
CA ILE A 163 -1.58 -6.98 -12.39
C ILE A 163 -3.07 -6.68 -12.48
N SER A 164 -3.90 -7.64 -12.08
CA SER A 164 -5.34 -7.45 -11.93
C SER A 164 -5.64 -7.14 -10.47
N LEU A 165 -6.15 -5.94 -10.19
CA LEU A 165 -6.50 -5.48 -8.85
C LEU A 165 -8.02 -5.39 -8.71
N LYS A 166 -8.53 -5.90 -7.58
CA LYS A 166 -9.92 -5.70 -7.17
C LYS A 166 -10.22 -4.21 -6.94
N PRO A 167 -11.50 -3.82 -6.87
CA PRO A 167 -11.88 -2.48 -6.43
C PRO A 167 -11.18 -2.06 -5.14
N ARG A 168 -10.68 -0.83 -5.08
CA ARG A 168 -10.07 -0.23 -3.88
C ARG A 168 -8.99 -1.08 -3.23
N SER A 169 -8.17 -1.74 -4.04
CA SER A 169 -7.11 -2.64 -3.59
C SER A 169 -5.74 -2.20 -4.09
N CYS A 170 -4.69 -2.86 -3.62
CA CYS A 170 -3.31 -2.52 -3.98
C CYS A 170 -2.42 -3.75 -4.08
N GLU A 171 -1.25 -3.56 -4.68
CA GLU A 171 -0.12 -4.48 -4.60
C GLU A 171 1.19 -3.68 -4.46
N GLY A 172 2.16 -4.25 -3.73
CA GLY A 172 3.53 -3.76 -3.69
C GLY A 172 4.44 -4.75 -4.40
N LEU A 173 5.44 -4.25 -5.14
CA LEU A 173 6.44 -5.08 -5.79
C LEU A 173 7.82 -4.67 -5.31
N ARG A 174 8.58 -5.62 -4.77
CA ARG A 174 10.01 -5.45 -4.48
C ARG A 174 10.80 -6.01 -5.66
N ILE A 175 11.58 -5.15 -6.32
CA ILE A 175 12.42 -5.51 -7.46
C ILE A 175 13.88 -5.44 -7.02
N ASN A 176 14.52 -6.58 -6.83
CA ASN A 176 15.89 -6.63 -6.34
C ASN A 176 16.87 -6.27 -7.46
N LYS A 177 17.79 -5.35 -7.18
CA LYS A 177 18.83 -4.92 -8.13
C LYS A 177 19.77 -6.08 -8.47
N LEU A 178 20.41 -6.01 -9.64
CA LEU A 178 21.58 -6.85 -9.90
C LEU A 178 22.66 -6.41 -8.92
N SER A 179 23.11 -7.32 -8.05
CA SER A 179 24.23 -7.02 -7.16
C SER A 179 25.42 -6.60 -8.01
N SER A 180 25.83 -5.34 -7.88
CA SER A 180 27.07 -4.84 -8.48
C SER A 180 28.19 -5.65 -7.86
N GLY A 181 28.72 -6.62 -8.60
CA GLY A 181 29.88 -7.38 -8.17
C GLY A 181 30.99 -6.38 -7.82
N VAL A 182 31.49 -6.47 -6.59
CA VAL A 182 32.80 -5.92 -6.22
C VAL A 182 33.86 -6.78 -6.89
#